data_AF-A0A518CR16-F1
#
_entry.id   AF-A0A518CR16-F1
#
_cell.length_a   1.000
_cell.length_b   1.000
_cell.length_c   1.000
_cell.angle_alpha   90.00
_cell.angle_beta   90.00
_cell.angle_gamma   90.00
#
_symmetry.space_group_name_H-M   'P 1'
#
loop_
_entity.id
_entity.type
_entity.pdbx_description
1 polymer ?
#
loop_
_entity_poly.entity_id
_entity_poly.type
_entity_poly.pdbx_seq_one_letter_code
_entity_poly.pdbx_strand_id
1 'polypeptide(L)'
;MSKTFPTYTFHCPNCHTQLRVRERRFVNREIRCPACEMDLRVHLNKAYQIEVEEVKPVVTEIALPVARKKELNLNPLYWTITGILMALLGYFYIMRPQHEVDESLPEVVKTVEESSPDIPEVVSEEELVETETTNAESVVELEREPVLAPRPAWVPRNLPPALAERPAVPPIPIPEKWEALMRLEIAQYEIPGLDRVKVLDELEMLAGTTFVYHDDEARARLEIEPTMVSIKLEQTGFGEVLKQTLDPVGLIFHLTEEDIVIQTIETAEEKPTSRQ
;
A
#
# COMPACT_ATOMS: atom_id res chain seq x y z
N MET A 1 -9.54 21.75 -36.00
CA MET A 1 -8.50 22.70 -35.54
C MET A 1 -7.36 21.90 -34.94
N SER A 2 -6.19 21.90 -35.57
CA SER A 2 -4.99 21.20 -35.09
C SER A 2 -4.46 21.90 -33.84
N LYS A 3 -4.46 21.21 -32.69
CA LYS A 3 -3.84 21.71 -31.46
C LYS A 3 -2.32 21.73 -31.68
N THR A 4 -1.74 22.91 -31.89
CA THR A 4 -0.29 23.09 -31.90
C THR A 4 0.20 23.02 -30.46
N PHE A 5 0.89 21.93 -30.12
CA PHE A 5 1.50 21.79 -28.79
C PHE A 5 2.72 22.73 -28.69
N PRO A 6 2.87 23.49 -27.59
CA PRO A 6 4.03 24.33 -27.39
C PRO A 6 5.29 23.46 -27.36
N THR A 7 6.24 23.75 -28.25
CA THR A 7 7.54 23.10 -28.30
C THR A 7 8.54 23.98 -27.57
N TYR A 8 9.25 23.39 -26.62
CA TYR A 8 10.24 24.10 -25.83
C TYR A 8 11.65 23.66 -26.23
N THR A 9 12.58 24.60 -26.29
CA THR A 9 13.97 24.34 -26.65
C THR A 9 14.92 24.86 -25.56
N PHE A 10 15.83 24.01 -25.09
CA PHE A 10 16.86 24.37 -24.12
C PHE A 10 18.18 23.70 -24.46
N HIS A 11 19.28 24.12 -23.82
CA HIS A 11 20.60 23.54 -24.00
C HIS A 11 20.95 22.72 -22.77
N CYS A 12 21.50 21.51 -22.96
CA CYS A 12 22.01 20.73 -21.84
C CYS A 12 23.15 21.49 -21.14
N PRO A 13 23.14 21.62 -19.80
CA PRO A 13 24.19 22.35 -19.07
C PRO A 13 25.57 21.70 -19.16
N ASN A 14 25.64 20.38 -19.40
CA ASN A 14 26.89 19.64 -19.44
C ASN A 14 27.54 19.61 -20.84
N CYS A 15 26.78 19.29 -21.89
CA CYS A 15 27.32 19.12 -23.25
C CYS A 15 26.85 20.17 -24.27
N HIS A 16 26.03 21.14 -23.85
CA HIS A 16 25.44 22.19 -24.70
C HIS A 16 24.60 21.70 -25.89
N THR A 17 24.23 20.43 -25.95
CA THR A 17 23.33 19.91 -26.99
C THR A 17 21.95 20.56 -26.87
N GLN A 18 21.39 21.02 -27.99
CA GLN A 18 20.05 21.60 -28.04
C GLN A 18 18.99 20.48 -27.96
N LEU A 19 18.18 20.51 -26.91
CA LEU A 19 17.09 19.57 -26.67
C LEU A 19 15.74 20.24 -26.99
N ARG A 20 14.84 19.49 -27.63
CA ARG A 20 13.49 19.95 -27.99
C ARG A 20 12.45 19.04 -27.37
N VAL A 21 11.59 19.60 -26.53
CA VAL A 21 10.55 18.86 -25.81
C VAL A 21 9.19 19.32 -26.30
N ARG A 22 8.37 18.38 -26.80
CA ARG A 22 7.09 18.66 -27.46
C ARG A 22 5.86 18.56 -26.53
N GLU A 23 6.03 18.22 -25.26
CA GLU A 23 4.90 18.03 -24.34
C GLU A 23 5.14 18.64 -22.96
N ARG A 24 4.07 19.17 -22.35
CA ARG A 24 4.09 19.62 -20.94
C ARG A 24 4.25 18.47 -19.94
N ARG A 25 4.07 17.21 -20.37
CA ARG A 25 4.21 16.03 -19.51
C ARG A 25 5.62 15.79 -18.98
N PHE A 26 6.61 16.46 -19.57
CA PHE A 26 8.01 16.37 -19.17
C PHE A 26 8.39 17.35 -18.05
N VAL A 27 7.48 18.24 -17.67
CA VAL A 27 7.68 19.16 -16.53
C VAL A 27 7.70 18.33 -15.24
N ASN A 28 8.69 18.56 -14.39
CA ASN A 28 8.97 17.82 -13.16
C ASN A 28 9.33 16.34 -13.36
N ARG A 29 9.64 15.90 -14.58
CA ARG A 29 10.18 14.56 -14.84
C ARG A 29 11.69 14.60 -15.07
N GLU A 30 12.33 13.48 -14.77
CA GLU A 30 13.72 13.23 -15.10
C GLU A 30 13.84 12.78 -16.55
N ILE A 31 14.73 13.42 -17.31
CA ILE A 31 14.96 13.16 -18.71
C ILE A 31 16.46 12.96 -18.91
N ARG A 32 16.85 11.86 -19.55
CA ARG A 32 18.25 11.62 -19.93
C ARG A 32 18.64 12.43 -21.15
N CYS A 33 19.74 13.17 -21.06
CA CYS A 33 20.33 13.81 -22.21
C CYS A 33 20.85 12.74 -23.19
N PRO A 34 20.39 12.69 -24.46
CA PRO A 34 20.83 11.67 -25.42
C PRO A 34 22.29 11.81 -25.86
N ALA A 35 22.93 12.95 -25.59
CA ALA A 35 24.32 13.19 -25.99
C ALA A 35 25.35 12.87 -24.91
N CYS A 36 25.02 13.09 -23.62
CA CYS A 36 25.95 12.89 -22.51
C CYS A 36 25.40 12.01 -21.38
N GLU A 37 24.21 11.43 -21.57
CA GLU A 37 23.53 10.51 -20.65
C GLU A 37 23.23 11.05 -19.24
N MET A 38 23.46 12.34 -19.00
CA MET A 38 23.15 13.00 -17.73
C MET A 38 21.63 13.10 -17.51
N ASP A 39 21.18 12.78 -16.30
CA ASP A 39 19.79 12.96 -15.85
C ASP A 39 19.52 14.46 -15.60
N LEU A 40 18.55 15.01 -16.32
CA LEU A 40 18.15 16.41 -16.24
C LEU A 40 16.72 16.49 -15.68
N ARG A 41 16.46 17.45 -14.78
CA ARG A 41 15.11 17.74 -14.31
C ARG A 41 14.66 19.09 -14.85
N VAL A 42 13.51 19.09 -15.53
CA VAL A 42 12.98 20.28 -16.20
C VAL A 42 11.87 20.87 -15.34
N HIS A 43 12.07 22.09 -14.86
CA HIS A 43 11.10 22.84 -14.07
C HIS A 43 10.54 24.03 -14.86
N LEU A 44 9.29 24.39 -14.60
CA LEU A 44 8.70 25.65 -15.05
C LEU A 44 8.67 26.61 -13.87
N ASN A 45 9.40 27.71 -13.97
CA ASN A 45 9.34 28.77 -12.95
C ASN A 45 7.98 29.50 -13.02
N LYS A 46 7.65 30.30 -12.01
CA LYS A 46 6.43 31.12 -11.91
C LYS A 46 6.22 32.06 -13.10
N ALA A 47 7.29 32.40 -13.83
CA ALA A 47 7.25 33.19 -15.06
C ALA A 47 7.00 32.36 -16.34
N TYR A 48 6.65 31.07 -16.22
CA TYR A 48 6.54 30.12 -17.33
C TYR A 48 7.81 29.96 -18.17
N GLN A 49 8.98 30.22 -17.56
CA GLN A 49 10.28 29.98 -18.16
C GLN A 49 10.78 28.60 -17.73
N ILE A 50 11.48 27.91 -18.63
CA ILE A 50 12.06 26.60 -18.35
C ILE A 50 13.40 26.78 -17.67
N GLU A 51 13.51 26.21 -16.48
CA GLU A 51 14.75 26.05 -15.74
C GLU A 51 15.14 24.57 -15.78
N VAL A 52 16.39 24.31 -16.13
CA VAL A 52 16.95 22.95 -16.20
C VAL A 52 17.90 22.83 -15.02
N GLU A 53 17.57 21.94 -14.10
CA GLU A 53 18.41 21.64 -12.95
C GLU A 53 19.14 20.31 -13.18
N GLU A 54 20.41 20.27 -12.83
CA GLU A 54 21.19 19.04 -12.83
C GLU A 54 20.72 18.18 -11.66
N VAL A 55 20.19 16.99 -11.96
CA VAL A 55 19.94 15.99 -10.92
C VAL A 55 21.31 15.47 -10.53
N LYS A 56 21.92 16.08 -9.51
CA LYS A 56 23.04 15.45 -8.85
C LYS A 56 22.56 14.06 -8.45
N PRO A 57 23.22 12.98 -8.90
CA PRO A 57 22.87 11.67 -8.40
C PRO A 57 22.95 11.85 -6.90
N VAL A 58 21.82 11.68 -6.23
CA VAL A 58 21.86 11.46 -4.80
C VAL A 58 22.69 10.20 -4.74
N VAL A 59 23.97 10.36 -4.45
CA VAL A 59 24.78 9.28 -3.95
C VAL A 59 24.12 9.04 -2.60
N THR A 60 23.00 8.33 -2.65
CA THR A 60 22.68 7.33 -1.68
C THR A 60 23.95 6.49 -1.72
N GLU A 61 24.92 6.88 -0.88
CA GLU A 61 25.51 5.92 0.00
C GLU A 61 24.31 5.11 0.44
N ILE A 62 24.12 3.98 -0.25
CA ILE A 62 23.53 2.82 0.34
C ILE A 62 24.50 2.59 1.50
N ALA A 63 24.25 3.31 2.59
CA ALA A 63 24.37 2.74 3.90
C ALA A 63 23.52 1.48 3.76
N LEU A 64 24.18 0.40 3.31
CA LEU A 64 23.96 -0.94 3.82
C LEU A 64 23.42 -0.71 5.21
N PRO A 65 22.16 -1.07 5.49
CA PRO A 65 21.53 -0.72 6.74
C PRO A 65 22.57 -1.03 7.78
N VAL A 66 23.16 0.02 8.38
CA VAL A 66 24.07 -0.14 9.49
C VAL A 66 23.13 -0.78 10.44
N ALA A 67 23.25 -2.11 10.57
CA ALA A 67 22.40 -2.93 11.37
C ALA A 67 22.47 -2.20 12.70
N ARG A 68 21.40 -1.46 13.01
CA ARG A 68 21.24 -0.89 14.33
C ARG A 68 21.30 -2.14 15.14
N LYS A 69 22.45 -2.36 15.79
CA LYS A 69 22.58 -3.25 16.91
C LYS A 69 21.52 -2.70 17.86
N LYS A 70 20.28 -3.17 17.71
CA LYS A 70 19.46 -3.48 18.84
C LYS A 70 20.40 -4.35 19.64
N GLU A 71 21.02 -3.74 20.65
CA GLU A 71 21.51 -4.46 21.80
C GLU A 71 20.28 -5.21 22.28
N LEU A 72 20.07 -6.38 21.68
CA LEU A 72 19.20 -7.39 22.20
C LEU A 72 19.79 -7.64 23.59
N ASN A 73 19.19 -7.00 24.58
CA ASN A 73 19.36 -7.25 26.00
C ASN A 73 18.86 -8.69 26.22
N LEU A 74 19.57 -9.67 25.65
CA LEU A 74 19.37 -11.07 25.91
C LEU A 74 19.76 -11.24 27.36
N ASN A 75 18.77 -11.60 28.18
CA ASN A 75 18.94 -11.89 29.58
C ASN A 75 20.19 -12.76 29.79
N PRO A 76 21.09 -12.43 30.74
CA PRO A 76 22.31 -13.20 30.99
C PRO A 76 22.03 -14.69 31.29
N LEU A 77 20.81 -14.97 31.76
CA LEU A 77 20.28 -16.33 31.93
C LEU A 77 20.33 -17.16 30.65
N TYR A 78 20.06 -16.56 29.49
CA TYR A 78 20.05 -17.27 28.21
C TYR A 78 21.43 -17.85 27.90
N TRP A 79 22.50 -17.04 28.02
CA TRP A 79 23.87 -17.49 27.78
C TRP A 79 24.31 -18.62 28.72
N THR A 80 23.87 -18.59 29.98
CA THR A 80 24.16 -19.68 30.93
C THR A 80 23.48 -20.99 30.53
N ILE A 81 22.22 -20.93 30.10
CA ILE A 81 21.48 -22.11 29.64
C ILE A 81 22.10 -22.68 28.37
N THR A 82 22.43 -21.83 27.38
CA THR A 82 23.06 -22.29 26.13
C THR A 82 24.42 -22.92 26.40
N GLY A 83 25.21 -22.35 27.33
CA GLY A 83 26.50 -22.90 27.73
C GLY A 83 26.40 -24.28 28.39
N ILE A 84 25.45 -24.46 29.30
CA ILE A 84 25.21 -25.76 29.96
C ILE A 84 24.75 -26.81 28.93
N LEU A 85 23.85 -26.44 28.03
CA LEU A 85 23.32 -27.35 27.01
C LEU A 85 24.43 -27.87 26.08
N MET A 86 25.33 -26.98 25.64
CA MET A 86 26.47 -27.35 24.81
C MET A 86 27.47 -28.24 25.55
N ALA A 87 27.71 -27.99 26.85
CA ALA A 87 28.57 -28.85 27.66
C ALA A 87 27.98 -30.27 27.83
N LEU A 88 26.66 -30.38 28.03
CA LEU A 88 25.98 -31.67 28.11
C LEU A 88 26.04 -32.43 26.78
N LEU A 89 25.78 -31.76 25.65
CA LEU A 89 25.89 -32.38 24.33
C LEU A 89 27.32 -32.85 24.04
N GLY A 90 28.33 -32.05 24.39
CA GLY A 90 29.73 -32.44 24.28
C GLY A 90 30.07 -33.65 25.16
N TYR A 91 29.54 -33.69 26.38
CA TYR A 91 29.73 -34.82 27.29
C TYR A 91 29.09 -36.11 26.75
N PHE A 92 27.86 -36.04 26.25
CA PHE A 92 27.19 -37.19 25.62
C PHE A 92 27.90 -37.67 24.35
N TYR A 93 28.48 -36.75 23.58
CA TYR A 93 29.22 -37.11 22.38
C TYR A 93 30.52 -37.86 22.72
N ILE A 94 31.24 -37.42 23.75
CA ILE A 94 32.49 -38.06 24.19
C ILE A 94 32.21 -39.40 24.89
N MET A 95 31.15 -39.48 25.69
CA MET A 95 30.79 -40.69 26.43
C MET A 95 29.97 -41.69 25.61
N ARG A 96 29.65 -41.39 24.34
CA ARG A 96 28.96 -42.36 23.48
C ARG A 96 29.89 -43.58 23.34
N PRO A 97 29.55 -44.73 23.94
CA PRO A 97 30.38 -45.90 23.79
C PRO A 97 30.38 -46.23 22.30
N GLN A 98 31.57 -46.40 21.74
CA GLN A 98 31.76 -47.01 20.43
C GLN A 98 31.21 -48.44 20.57
N HIS A 99 29.91 -48.60 20.37
CA HIS A 99 29.31 -49.90 20.22
C HIS A 99 29.88 -50.41 18.91
N GLU A 100 30.84 -51.33 19.00
CA GLU A 100 31.39 -52.04 17.86
C GLU A 100 30.19 -52.65 17.12
N VAL A 101 29.80 -52.01 16.03
CA VAL A 101 28.85 -52.56 15.08
C VAL A 101 29.66 -53.55 14.28
N ASP A 102 29.57 -54.82 14.65
CA ASP A 102 30.12 -55.91 13.87
C ASP A 102 29.60 -55.80 12.43
N GLU A 103 30.53 -55.46 11.56
CA GLU A 103 30.36 -55.17 10.15
C GLU A 103 30.24 -56.49 9.38
N SER A 104 29.08 -57.15 9.46
CA SER A 104 28.75 -58.25 8.55
C SER A 104 28.01 -57.70 7.33
N LEU A 105 28.77 -57.33 6.31
CA LEU A 105 28.31 -57.04 4.95
C LEU A 105 27.53 -58.20 4.33
N PRO A 106 26.36 -57.96 3.72
CA PRO A 106 25.93 -58.74 2.57
C PRO A 106 26.23 -57.97 1.28
N GLU A 107 27.10 -58.60 0.49
CA GLU A 107 27.41 -58.29 -0.89
C GLU A 107 26.23 -58.68 -1.81
N VAL A 108 26.24 -58.16 -3.05
CA VAL A 108 25.41 -58.55 -4.22
C VAL A 108 23.96 -58.00 -4.18
N VAL A 109 23.43 -57.24 -5.14
CA VAL A 109 23.28 -57.50 -6.59
C VAL A 109 22.96 -56.18 -7.33
N LYS A 110 23.61 -55.98 -8.49
CA LYS A 110 23.25 -55.01 -9.54
C LYS A 110 21.97 -55.42 -10.26
N THR A 111 20.99 -54.53 -10.46
CA THR A 111 20.16 -54.39 -11.68
C THR A 111 19.26 -53.15 -11.54
N VAL A 112 19.42 -52.13 -12.40
CA VAL A 112 18.48 -51.75 -13.49
C VAL A 112 17.15 -51.22 -12.96
N GLU A 113 16.88 -49.92 -13.13
CA GLU A 113 15.94 -49.37 -14.12
C GLU A 113 15.46 -47.97 -13.73
N GLU A 114 15.39 -47.16 -14.77
CA GLU A 114 14.81 -45.83 -14.91
C GLU A 114 13.36 -45.79 -14.40
N SER A 115 13.06 -44.94 -13.40
CA SER A 115 11.69 -44.49 -13.15
C SER A 115 11.64 -43.11 -12.49
N SER A 116 10.83 -42.27 -13.14
CA SER A 116 10.19 -41.00 -12.78
C SER A 116 10.27 -40.54 -11.31
N PRO A 117 10.55 -39.26 -11.01
CA PRO A 117 10.23 -38.70 -9.71
C PRO A 117 8.73 -38.36 -9.65
N ASP A 118 7.95 -39.28 -9.10
CA ASP A 118 6.69 -38.94 -8.44
C ASP A 118 6.99 -38.12 -7.18
N ILE A 119 6.40 -36.93 -7.14
CA ILE A 119 6.50 -35.96 -6.05
C ILE A 119 5.64 -36.47 -4.89
N PRO A 120 6.18 -36.72 -3.69
CA PRO A 120 5.34 -36.98 -2.53
C PRO A 120 4.69 -35.68 -2.04
N GLU A 121 3.36 -35.77 -1.98
CA GLU A 121 2.42 -34.92 -1.27
C GLU A 121 2.92 -34.70 0.18
N VAL A 122 3.41 -33.49 0.46
CA VAL A 122 3.76 -33.08 1.83
C VAL A 122 2.47 -32.66 2.52
N VAL A 123 1.89 -33.63 3.22
CA VAL A 123 0.99 -33.41 4.34
C VAL A 123 1.78 -32.67 5.42
N SER A 124 1.33 -31.48 5.79
CA SER A 124 1.73 -30.82 7.04
C SER A 124 0.45 -30.41 7.75
N GLU A 125 0.00 -31.32 8.60
CA GLU A 125 -0.91 -31.09 9.71
C GLU A 125 -0.12 -30.48 10.88
N GLU A 126 -0.84 -29.71 11.70
CA GLU A 126 -0.46 -29.20 13.04
C GLU A 126 0.57 -28.03 13.03
N GLU A 127 0.39 -26.94 13.77
CA GLU A 127 -0.05 -26.86 15.15
C GLU A 127 -0.60 -25.46 15.46
N LEU A 128 -1.82 -25.45 15.99
CA LEU A 128 -2.54 -24.31 16.51
C LEU A 128 -1.94 -23.96 17.89
N VAL A 129 -1.16 -22.87 17.99
CA VAL A 129 -0.72 -22.35 19.29
C VAL A 129 -1.59 -21.15 19.66
N GLU A 130 -2.65 -21.46 20.40
CA GLU A 130 -3.25 -20.51 21.34
C GLU A 130 -2.17 -20.08 22.35
N THR A 131 -1.96 -18.78 22.50
CA THR A 131 -1.35 -18.25 23.71
C THR A 131 -2.24 -17.18 24.32
N GLU A 132 -2.87 -17.60 25.40
CA GLU A 132 -3.54 -16.81 26.41
C GLU A 132 -2.67 -15.68 26.98
N THR A 133 -3.34 -14.54 27.17
CA THR A 133 -3.23 -13.62 28.31
C THR A 133 -1.85 -13.08 28.71
N THR A 134 -1.68 -11.77 28.62
CA THR A 134 -1.27 -11.02 29.82
C THR A 134 -1.93 -9.65 29.87
N ASN A 135 -2.69 -9.52 30.95
CA ASN A 135 -3.43 -8.39 31.45
C ASN A 135 -2.49 -7.21 31.79
N ALA A 136 -2.80 -6.02 31.29
CA ALA A 136 -2.29 -4.76 31.81
C ALA A 136 -3.40 -3.71 31.75
N GLU A 137 -4.30 -3.82 32.74
CA GLU A 137 -5.18 -2.76 33.19
C GLU A 137 -4.43 -1.42 33.31
N SER A 138 -4.73 -0.47 32.42
CA SER A 138 -4.60 0.95 32.71
C SER A 138 -5.99 1.57 32.67
N VAL A 139 -6.64 1.54 33.82
CA VAL A 139 -7.91 2.22 34.10
C VAL A 139 -7.66 3.73 34.01
N VAL A 140 -7.93 4.32 32.85
CA VAL A 140 -8.17 5.76 32.74
C VAL A 140 -9.67 5.96 32.95
N GLU A 141 -10.02 6.33 34.17
CA GLU A 141 -11.35 6.71 34.61
C GLU A 141 -11.76 7.99 33.88
N LEU A 142 -12.33 7.82 32.69
CA LEU A 142 -12.92 8.90 31.91
C LEU A 142 -14.32 9.17 32.49
N GLU A 143 -14.45 10.29 33.23
CA GLU A 143 -15.74 10.87 33.64
C GLU A 143 -16.69 10.90 32.44
N ARG A 144 -17.63 9.94 32.39
CA ARG A 144 -18.71 9.92 31.42
C ARG A 144 -19.69 11.03 31.82
N GLU A 145 -19.63 12.15 31.11
CA GLU A 145 -20.77 13.08 31.06
C GLU A 145 -22.04 12.29 30.70
N PRO A 146 -23.15 12.52 31.40
CA PRO A 146 -24.41 11.85 31.09
C PRO A 146 -24.83 12.23 29.67
N VAL A 147 -24.79 11.24 28.77
CA VAL A 147 -25.33 11.35 27.41
C VAL A 147 -26.79 11.74 27.54
N LEU A 148 -27.06 13.04 27.33
CA LEU A 148 -28.40 13.60 27.19
C LEU A 148 -29.12 12.74 26.15
N ALA A 149 -30.18 12.07 26.61
CA ALA A 149 -31.01 11.23 25.76
C ALA A 149 -31.31 11.96 24.45
N PRO A 150 -31.18 11.27 23.29
CA PRO A 150 -31.35 11.89 21.99
C PRO A 150 -32.69 12.60 21.96
N ARG A 151 -32.67 13.93 21.78
CA ARG A 151 -33.89 14.71 21.62
C ARG A 151 -34.68 14.08 20.49
N PRO A 152 -35.98 13.79 20.68
CA PRO A 152 -36.79 13.23 19.61
C PRO A 152 -36.73 14.19 18.43
N ALA A 153 -36.14 13.72 17.33
CA ALA A 153 -36.08 14.47 16.09
C ALA A 153 -37.51 14.85 15.72
N TRP A 154 -37.78 16.15 15.64
CA TRP A 154 -39.05 16.68 15.18
C TRP A 154 -39.23 16.25 13.72
N VAL A 155 -39.91 15.13 13.50
CA VAL A 155 -40.34 14.70 12.17
C VAL A 155 -41.50 15.61 11.78
N PRO A 156 -41.36 16.48 10.75
CA PRO A 156 -42.46 17.32 10.32
C PRO A 156 -43.61 16.43 9.84
N ARG A 157 -44.73 16.41 10.57
CA ARG A 157 -45.89 15.53 10.30
C ARG A 157 -46.65 15.84 8.99
N ASN A 158 -46.20 16.82 8.20
CA ASN A 158 -46.89 17.29 7.01
C ASN A 158 -46.00 17.26 5.76
N LEU A 159 -45.09 16.29 5.62
CA LEU A 159 -44.52 16.02 4.30
C LEU A 159 -45.60 15.36 3.42
N PRO A 160 -45.86 15.90 2.22
CA PRO A 160 -46.83 15.31 1.30
C PRO A 160 -46.42 13.86 0.98
N PRO A 161 -47.37 12.90 0.94
CA PRO A 161 -47.08 11.48 0.73
C PRO A 161 -46.32 11.17 -0.57
N ALA A 162 -46.27 12.12 -1.52
CA ALA A 162 -45.55 12.00 -2.77
C ALA A 162 -44.01 12.04 -2.65
N LEU A 163 -43.43 12.45 -1.51
CA LEU A 163 -41.97 12.49 -1.31
C LEU A 163 -41.41 11.31 -0.50
N ALA A 164 -42.28 10.53 0.16
CA ALA A 164 -41.87 9.38 0.98
C ALA A 164 -41.59 8.12 0.14
N GLU A 165 -42.04 8.08 -1.11
CA GLU A 165 -41.86 6.96 -2.03
C GLU A 165 -40.88 7.29 -3.16
N ARG A 166 -39.77 7.99 -2.87
CA ARG A 166 -38.66 7.94 -3.81
C ARG A 166 -38.11 6.50 -3.75
N PRO A 167 -38.28 5.68 -4.81
CA PRO A 167 -37.77 4.32 -4.78
C PRO A 167 -36.29 4.39 -4.45
N ALA A 168 -35.85 3.62 -3.45
CA ALA A 168 -34.45 3.50 -3.12
C ALA A 168 -33.71 3.19 -4.44
N VAL A 169 -32.77 4.06 -4.81
CA VAL A 169 -32.01 3.91 -6.05
C VAL A 169 -31.38 2.52 -5.98
N PRO A 170 -31.66 1.62 -6.95
CA PRO A 170 -31.10 0.28 -6.91
C PRO A 170 -29.57 0.40 -6.82
N PRO A 171 -28.91 -0.42 -5.98
CA PRO A 171 -27.46 -0.37 -5.87
C PRO A 171 -26.86 -0.58 -7.26
N ILE A 172 -25.96 0.32 -7.65
CA ILE A 172 -25.25 0.23 -8.92
C ILE A 172 -24.46 -1.11 -8.88
N PRO A 173 -24.63 -1.99 -9.87
CA PRO A 173 -23.94 -3.27 -9.87
C PRO A 173 -22.43 -3.03 -9.89
N ILE A 174 -21.74 -3.56 -8.88
CA ILE A 174 -20.28 -3.53 -8.81
C ILE A 174 -19.78 -4.58 -9.81
N PRO A 175 -18.89 -4.24 -10.76
CA PRO A 175 -18.33 -5.25 -11.65
C PRO A 175 -17.63 -6.36 -10.87
N GLU A 176 -17.81 -7.62 -11.26
CA GLU A 176 -17.29 -8.80 -10.53
C GLU A 176 -15.79 -8.73 -10.23
N LYS A 177 -15.03 -8.11 -11.14
CA LYS A 177 -13.58 -7.85 -11.00
C LYS A 177 -13.24 -7.08 -9.71
N TRP A 178 -14.12 -6.20 -9.25
CA TRP A 178 -13.89 -5.36 -8.08
C TRP A 178 -14.47 -5.92 -6.79
N GLU A 179 -15.36 -6.92 -6.85
CA GLU A 179 -15.94 -7.51 -5.64
C GLU A 179 -14.88 -8.13 -4.74
N ALA A 180 -13.92 -8.85 -5.31
CA ALA A 180 -12.83 -9.47 -4.55
C ALA A 180 -11.95 -8.42 -3.85
N LEU A 181 -11.72 -7.30 -4.52
CA LEU A 181 -10.88 -6.20 -4.03
C LEU A 181 -11.60 -5.39 -2.95
N MET A 182 -12.91 -5.18 -3.09
CA MET A 182 -13.74 -4.53 -2.08
C MET A 182 -13.93 -5.38 -0.80
N ARG A 183 -13.82 -6.70 -0.92
CA ARG A 183 -13.86 -7.64 0.21
C ARG A 183 -12.48 -7.89 0.84
N LEU A 184 -11.42 -7.28 0.31
CA LEU A 184 -10.07 -7.46 0.80
C LEU A 184 -9.94 -6.76 2.15
N GLU A 185 -9.87 -7.55 3.22
CA GLU A 185 -9.69 -7.05 4.58
C GLU A 185 -8.23 -6.64 4.80
N ILE A 186 -8.04 -5.38 5.15
CA ILE A 186 -6.71 -4.86 5.47
C ILE A 186 -6.49 -5.12 6.97
N ALA A 187 -5.70 -6.15 7.28
CA ALA A 187 -5.54 -6.67 8.64
C ALA A 187 -5.03 -5.61 9.64
N GLN A 188 -4.10 -4.77 9.23
CA GLN A 188 -3.64 -3.61 10.00
C GLN A 188 -2.87 -2.68 9.07
N TYR A 189 -3.29 -1.42 8.97
CA TYR A 189 -2.56 -0.40 8.21
C TYR A 189 -2.60 0.90 9.00
N GLU A 190 -1.48 1.23 9.62
CA GLU A 190 -1.30 2.45 10.40
C GLU A 190 -0.14 3.22 9.78
N ILE A 191 -0.46 4.30 9.07
CA ILE A 191 0.55 5.24 8.59
C ILE A 191 0.25 6.62 9.19
N PRO A 192 0.93 6.99 10.28
CA PRO A 192 0.77 8.31 10.85
C PRO A 192 1.43 9.34 9.93
N GLY A 193 0.64 10.28 9.43
CA GLY A 193 1.18 11.48 8.78
C GLY A 193 1.59 11.30 7.32
N LEU A 194 0.99 10.35 6.60
CA LEU A 194 1.24 10.24 5.16
C LEU A 194 0.45 11.33 4.41
N ASP A 195 1.07 11.83 3.36
CA ASP A 195 0.41 12.67 2.36
C ASP A 195 -0.71 11.86 1.70
N ARG A 196 -1.91 12.46 1.58
CA ARG A 196 -3.07 11.81 0.97
C ARG A 196 -2.75 11.28 -0.43
N VAL A 197 -1.96 12.02 -1.21
CA VAL A 197 -1.55 11.57 -2.55
C VAL A 197 -0.78 10.25 -2.48
N LYS A 198 0.12 10.12 -1.51
CA LYS A 198 0.87 8.88 -1.31
C LYS A 198 -0.03 7.74 -0.82
N VAL A 199 -1.03 8.02 0.01
CA VAL A 199 -2.02 7.01 0.41
C VAL A 199 -2.76 6.49 -0.81
N LEU A 200 -3.17 7.39 -1.72
CA LEU A 200 -3.82 6.99 -2.97
C LEU A 200 -2.88 6.18 -3.87
N ASP A 201 -1.61 6.57 -4.00
CA ASP A 201 -0.61 5.80 -4.77
C ASP A 201 -0.42 4.37 -4.22
N GLU A 202 -0.39 4.20 -2.89
CA GLU A 202 -0.32 2.88 -2.24
C GLU A 202 -1.60 2.08 -2.47
N LEU A 203 -2.78 2.73 -2.43
CA LEU A 203 -4.05 2.10 -2.75
C LEU A 203 -4.14 1.69 -4.23
N GLU A 204 -3.59 2.47 -5.16
CA GLU A 204 -3.47 2.09 -6.57
C GLU A 204 -2.61 0.83 -6.73
N MET A 205 -1.46 0.79 -6.02
CA MET A 205 -0.56 -0.34 -6.04
C MET A 205 -1.21 -1.61 -5.47
N LEU A 206 -1.91 -1.50 -4.33
CA LEU A 206 -2.66 -2.60 -3.72
C LEU A 206 -3.81 -3.07 -4.61
N ALA A 207 -4.49 -2.14 -5.27
CA ALA A 207 -5.60 -2.46 -6.17
C ALA A 207 -5.14 -3.02 -7.52
N GLY A 208 -3.85 -2.85 -7.87
CA GLY A 208 -3.32 -3.22 -9.18
C GLY A 208 -3.96 -2.44 -10.34
N THR A 209 -4.42 -1.21 -10.08
CA THR A 209 -5.07 -0.35 -11.07
C THR A 209 -4.70 1.11 -10.85
N THR A 210 -4.80 1.93 -11.90
CA THR A 210 -4.59 3.37 -11.83
C THR A 210 -5.90 4.11 -11.60
N PHE A 211 -5.91 5.14 -10.76
CA PHE A 211 -7.09 5.96 -10.57
C PHE A 211 -7.19 7.00 -11.69
N VAL A 212 -8.40 7.15 -12.22
CA VAL A 212 -8.70 8.12 -13.28
C VAL A 212 -9.47 9.27 -12.66
N TYR A 213 -8.94 10.48 -12.77
CA TYR A 213 -9.61 11.69 -12.27
C TYR A 213 -10.54 12.24 -13.35
N HIS A 214 -11.83 12.44 -13.03
CA HIS A 214 -12.80 12.93 -14.02
C HIS A 214 -12.48 14.36 -14.46
N ASP A 215 -12.09 15.22 -13.52
CA ASP A 215 -11.77 16.62 -13.76
C ASP A 215 -10.41 17.00 -13.15
N ASP A 216 -9.79 18.03 -13.71
CA ASP A 216 -8.54 18.60 -13.17
C ASP A 216 -8.78 19.20 -11.77
N GLU A 217 -10.03 19.53 -11.44
CA GLU A 217 -10.42 20.05 -10.13
C GLU A 217 -10.31 18.98 -9.02
N ALA A 218 -10.77 17.74 -9.26
CA ALA A 218 -10.62 16.65 -8.30
C ALA A 218 -9.14 16.40 -7.99
N ARG A 219 -8.29 16.44 -9.01
CA ARG A 219 -6.85 16.33 -8.83
C ARG A 219 -6.28 17.53 -8.05
N ALA A 220 -6.69 18.74 -8.41
CA ALA A 220 -6.23 19.95 -7.72
C ALA A 220 -6.62 19.95 -6.24
N ARG A 221 -7.82 19.50 -5.87
CA ARG A 221 -8.26 19.42 -4.47
C ARG A 221 -7.38 18.48 -3.63
N LEU A 222 -6.86 17.40 -4.22
CA LEU A 222 -5.89 16.52 -3.56
C LEU A 222 -4.53 17.18 -3.36
N GLU A 223 -4.09 18.00 -4.31
CA GLU A 223 -2.77 18.67 -4.27
C GLU A 223 -2.78 19.94 -3.40
N ILE A 224 -3.91 20.66 -3.31
CA ILE A 224 -4.01 21.95 -2.61
C ILE A 224 -4.05 21.77 -1.09
N GLU A 225 -4.68 20.70 -0.60
CA GLU A 225 -4.78 20.40 0.82
C GLU A 225 -3.99 19.13 1.14
N PRO A 226 -2.67 19.23 1.40
CA PRO A 226 -1.85 18.13 1.92
C PRO A 226 -2.27 17.88 3.37
N THR A 227 -3.47 17.34 3.55
CA THR A 227 -4.00 16.92 4.83
C THR A 227 -3.41 15.56 5.13
N MET A 228 -2.60 15.53 6.18
CA MET A 228 -2.06 14.28 6.69
C MET A 228 -3.21 13.39 7.13
N VAL A 229 -3.33 12.22 6.51
CA VAL A 229 -4.38 11.27 6.85
C VAL A 229 -3.81 10.32 7.91
N SER A 230 -4.44 10.29 9.09
CA SER A 230 -4.18 9.25 10.09
C SER A 230 -5.33 8.26 10.02
N ILE A 231 -5.11 7.17 9.31
CA ILE A 231 -6.09 6.10 9.20
C ILE A 231 -5.65 5.00 10.15
N LYS A 232 -6.49 4.71 11.14
CA LYS A 232 -6.36 3.52 11.98
C LYS A 232 -7.32 2.49 11.42
N LEU A 233 -6.77 1.58 10.63
CA LEU A 233 -7.54 0.54 9.94
C LEU A 233 -7.51 -0.73 10.80
N GLU A 234 -8.57 -0.95 11.56
CA GLU A 234 -8.87 -2.25 12.16
C GLU A 234 -10.02 -2.86 11.35
N GLN A 235 -9.74 -3.89 10.55
CA GLN A 235 -10.73 -4.69 9.80
C GLN A 235 -11.65 -3.90 8.84
N THR A 236 -11.13 -2.88 8.19
CA THR A 236 -11.85 -2.08 7.19
C THR A 236 -11.53 -2.55 5.78
N GLY A 237 -12.56 -2.74 4.96
CA GLY A 237 -12.41 -3.10 3.54
C GLY A 237 -11.83 -1.97 2.70
N PHE A 238 -11.19 -2.31 1.58
CA PHE A 238 -10.55 -1.36 0.67
C PHE A 238 -11.43 -0.14 0.31
N GLY A 239 -12.71 -0.38 -0.02
CA GLY A 239 -13.64 0.69 -0.39
C GLY A 239 -13.91 1.69 0.75
N GLU A 240 -13.90 1.23 2.00
CA GLU A 240 -14.06 2.07 3.18
C GLU A 240 -12.83 2.96 3.37
N VAL A 241 -11.63 2.41 3.17
CA VAL A 241 -10.37 3.15 3.23
C VAL A 241 -10.32 4.23 2.18
N LEU A 242 -10.66 3.87 0.94
CA LEU A 242 -10.69 4.80 -0.18
C LEU A 242 -11.71 5.92 0.08
N LYS A 243 -12.89 5.57 0.61
CA LYS A 243 -13.91 6.54 1.00
C LYS A 243 -13.45 7.48 2.12
N GLN A 244 -12.89 6.95 3.21
CA GLN A 244 -12.36 7.77 4.32
C GLN A 244 -11.23 8.71 3.87
N THR A 245 -10.48 8.30 2.85
CA THR A 245 -9.39 9.11 2.27
C THR A 245 -9.93 10.27 1.43
N LEU A 246 -11.03 10.04 0.68
CA LEU A 246 -11.60 10.98 -0.29
C LEU A 246 -12.72 11.88 0.28
N ASP A 247 -13.53 11.40 1.21
CA ASP A 247 -14.65 12.15 1.81
C ASP A 247 -14.22 13.52 2.39
N PRO A 248 -13.08 13.65 3.10
CA PRO A 248 -12.65 14.93 3.68
C PRO A 248 -12.35 16.03 2.64
N VAL A 249 -12.05 15.66 1.39
CA VAL A 249 -11.80 16.61 0.28
C VAL A 249 -13.01 16.80 -0.63
N GLY A 250 -14.15 16.21 -0.26
CA GLY A 250 -15.37 16.29 -1.06
C GLY A 250 -15.25 15.57 -2.41
N LEU A 251 -14.47 14.48 -2.44
CA LEU A 251 -14.33 13.61 -3.59
C LEU A 251 -15.07 12.31 -3.35
N ILE A 252 -15.61 11.75 -4.43
CA ILE A 252 -16.23 10.43 -4.44
C ILE A 252 -15.59 9.59 -5.55
N PHE A 253 -15.73 8.28 -5.45
CA PHE A 253 -15.24 7.36 -6.47
C PHE A 253 -16.38 6.50 -7.03
N HIS A 254 -16.24 6.13 -8.30
CA HIS A 254 -17.09 5.18 -8.99
C HIS A 254 -16.24 4.10 -9.65
N LEU A 255 -16.75 2.88 -9.64
CA LEU A 255 -16.11 1.75 -10.28
C LEU A 255 -16.64 1.63 -11.71
N THR A 256 -15.73 1.63 -12.67
CA THR A 256 -16.02 1.25 -14.06
C THR A 256 -15.50 -0.16 -14.33
N GLU A 257 -15.70 -0.72 -15.51
CA GLU A 257 -15.20 -2.08 -15.83
C GLU A 257 -13.66 -2.17 -15.76
N GLU A 258 -12.98 -1.08 -16.11
CA GLU A 258 -11.52 -1.06 -16.25
C GLU A 258 -10.84 -0.28 -15.12
N ASP A 259 -11.45 0.83 -14.70
CA ASP A 259 -10.82 1.84 -13.85
C ASP A 259 -11.66 2.25 -12.63
N ILE A 260 -10.98 2.81 -11.63
CA ILE A 260 -11.60 3.52 -10.52
C ILE A 260 -11.58 5.02 -10.86
N VAL A 261 -12.75 5.61 -11.04
CA VAL A 261 -12.91 7.01 -11.43
C VAL A 261 -13.20 7.87 -10.22
N ILE A 262 -12.34 8.85 -9.94
CA ILE A 262 -12.49 9.82 -8.84
C ILE A 262 -13.07 11.13 -9.41
N GLN A 263 -14.12 11.65 -8.78
CA GLN A 263 -14.78 12.89 -9.18
C GLN A 263 -15.21 13.72 -7.98
N THR A 264 -15.45 15.00 -8.18
CA THR A 264 -16.03 15.87 -7.14
C THR A 264 -17.50 15.53 -6.90
N ILE A 265 -17.99 15.74 -5.67
CA ILE A 265 -19.41 15.57 -5.34
C ILE A 265 -20.29 16.47 -6.21
N GLU A 266 -19.82 17.67 -6.55
CA GLU A 266 -20.54 18.65 -7.38
C GLU A 266 -20.78 18.11 -8.79
N THR A 267 -19.74 17.55 -9.44
CA THR A 267 -19.84 16.94 -10.77
C THR A 267 -20.77 15.73 -10.79
N ALA A 268 -20.88 15.01 -9.67
CA ALA A 268 -21.74 13.83 -9.57
C ALA A 268 -23.24 14.17 -9.57
N GLU A 269 -23.63 15.30 -8.98
CA GLU A 269 -25.02 15.74 -8.90
C GLU A 269 -25.56 16.30 -10.21
N GLU A 270 -24.69 16.86 -11.07
CA GLU A 270 -25.10 17.44 -12.36
C GLU A 270 -25.49 16.40 -13.42
N LYS A 271 -25.22 15.11 -13.19
CA LYS A 271 -25.37 14.07 -14.22
C LYS A 271 -26.33 12.94 -13.83
N PRO A 272 -27.65 13.20 -13.81
CA PRO A 272 -28.60 12.12 -14.09
C PRO A 272 -29.82 12.57 -14.89
N THR A 273 -29.70 13.37 -15.97
CA THR A 273 -30.92 13.72 -16.74
C THR A 273 -30.68 14.13 -18.20
N SER A 274 -30.09 13.28 -19.04
CA SER A 274 -30.27 13.42 -20.50
C SER A 274 -29.68 12.24 -21.25
N ARG A 275 -30.45 11.16 -21.38
CA ARG A 275 -30.46 10.24 -22.54
C ARG A 275 -31.61 9.25 -22.35
N GLN A 276 -32.82 9.72 -22.68
CA GLN A 276 -33.86 8.90 -23.30
C GLN A 276 -34.01 9.42 -24.72
#